data_AF-A0A316WA85-F1
#
_entry.id   AF-A0A316WA85-F1
#
_cell.length_a   1.000
_cell.length_b   1.000
_cell.length_c   1.000
_cell.angle_alpha   90.00
_cell.angle_beta   90.00
_cell.angle_gamma   90.00
#
_symmetry.space_group_name_H-M   'P 1'
#
loop_
_entity.id
_entity.type
_entity.pdbx_description
1 polymer ?
#
loop_
_entity_poly.entity_id
_entity_poly.type
_entity_poly.pdbx_seq_one_letter_code
_entity_poly.pdbx_strand_id
1 'polypeptide(L)'
;MFCLKKMLALISLALTIVNLAVAAPAREPLFIRTENPGSLNFTAQDFKRDILIDLQPRQNPSWNYGTQKVRGVNLGGWLVAEPWITPSLFDNTGDGRVVDEWTFGQYVGDAESRLQQHWATWITEDDLRQIKAAGLNHVRIQIGYWAFEKGSGDQYVKSNQLSYLDKGVTWARNQGLKVQIDLHGVPGSQNGFDNSGRRGNADWFFNQGFADRAKNVLQTLAQRYVNDRDTVTQIQLLNEPLTTNGDGRLDFTRSFYNDAYYAVRYARGSQPTDYSISIHDGFQPLSAWQGQFQPPQYEQVVLDTHIYTMFDVGKIAQTQEERLRGLCQNRALIGQSQPNLWTIVGEWTAAFTDCAKYLNGRGIGARYDGSFPGSTRRGACDASKSGNGNGFSSQYKANLKRMFDTQRSVYETGSGWIMWTWKAAAADWSYKRLLELGVITYNLNDAGDVFC
;
A
#
# COMPACT_ATOMS: atom_id res chain seq x y z
N MET A 1 52.03 42.88 -55.27
CA MET A 1 51.73 42.26 -56.59
C MET A 1 50.25 41.84 -56.62
N PHE A 2 49.69 41.41 -57.75
CA PHE A 2 48.26 41.18 -57.93
C PHE A 2 47.66 40.05 -57.06
N CYS A 3 46.30 40.02 -57.00
CA CYS A 3 45.44 38.92 -56.53
C CYS A 3 45.40 38.65 -55.00
N LEU A 4 44.30 38.25 -54.35
CA LEU A 4 42.82 38.22 -54.61
C LEU A 4 42.13 37.80 -53.24
N LYS A 5 40.82 37.60 -52.97
CA LYS A 5 39.54 37.54 -53.72
C LYS A 5 38.32 37.67 -52.75
N LYS A 6 37.47 38.71 -52.88
CA LYS A 6 36.10 38.86 -52.26
C LYS A 6 36.01 39.00 -50.71
N MET A 7 34.96 39.56 -50.08
CA MET A 7 33.95 40.57 -50.49
C MET A 7 33.15 41.08 -49.24
N LEU A 8 32.95 42.39 -49.12
CA LEU A 8 32.01 43.09 -48.21
C LEU A 8 30.59 43.14 -48.87
N ALA A 9 29.45 43.44 -48.22
CA ALA A 9 28.99 43.54 -46.82
C ALA A 9 27.45 43.82 -46.79
N LEU A 10 26.83 43.72 -45.59
CA LEU A 10 25.72 44.55 -45.04
C LEU A 10 24.38 44.84 -45.81
N ILE A 11 23.28 44.55 -45.10
CA ILE A 11 22.06 45.40 -44.86
C ILE A 11 20.83 45.39 -45.82
N SER A 12 19.65 45.36 -45.17
CA SER A 12 18.29 45.82 -45.56
C SER A 12 17.27 44.98 -46.36
N LEU A 13 16.28 44.49 -45.60
CA LEU A 13 14.84 44.85 -45.64
C LEU A 13 13.88 44.33 -46.75
N ALA A 14 12.75 43.76 -46.27
CA ALA A 14 11.34 44.10 -46.60
C ALA A 14 10.39 43.00 -47.18
N LEU A 15 9.16 42.98 -46.62
CA LEU A 15 7.92 42.28 -47.02
C LEU A 15 7.90 40.73 -47.04
N THR A 16 6.78 39.98 -46.92
CA THR A 16 5.47 40.02 -46.18
C THR A 16 4.52 39.02 -46.90
N ILE A 17 3.49 38.46 -46.21
CA ILE A 17 2.42 37.50 -46.66
C ILE A 17 2.67 36.03 -46.23
N VAL A 18 1.70 35.25 -45.68
CA VAL A 18 0.59 35.51 -44.72
C VAL A 18 0.02 34.16 -44.18
N ASN A 19 -0.47 34.16 -42.93
CA ASN A 19 -1.38 33.21 -42.22
C ASN A 19 -1.43 31.69 -42.54
N LEU A 20 -1.34 30.85 -41.49
CA LEU A 20 -2.53 30.19 -40.89
C LEU A 20 -2.18 29.33 -39.64
N ALA A 21 -2.63 29.75 -38.46
CA ALA A 21 -2.80 28.93 -37.24
C ALA A 21 -3.78 29.65 -36.28
N VAL A 22 -4.50 28.92 -35.42
CA VAL A 22 -5.65 29.44 -34.64
C VAL A 22 -5.32 29.62 -33.15
N ALA A 23 -6.02 30.56 -32.52
CA ALA A 23 -5.73 31.14 -31.22
C ALA A 23 -5.73 30.19 -30.00
N ALA A 24 -4.84 30.52 -29.06
CA ALA A 24 -5.04 30.35 -27.62
C ALA A 24 -4.68 31.71 -26.95
N PRO A 25 -5.31 32.10 -25.83
CA PRO A 25 -5.15 33.45 -25.28
C PRO A 25 -3.78 33.63 -24.61
N ALA A 26 -3.00 34.61 -25.10
CA ALA A 26 -1.81 35.07 -24.41
C ALA A 26 -2.20 35.78 -23.10
N ARG A 27 -1.51 35.47 -22.00
CA ARG A 27 -1.61 36.26 -20.76
C ARG A 27 -0.81 37.55 -20.92
N GLU A 28 -1.32 38.64 -20.36
CA GLU A 28 -0.64 39.94 -20.39
C GLU A 28 0.71 39.89 -19.65
N PRO A 29 1.74 40.62 -20.12
CA PRO A 29 2.96 40.80 -19.36
C PRO A 29 2.71 41.71 -18.14
N LEU A 30 3.20 41.29 -16.97
CA LEU A 30 3.00 42.02 -15.72
C LEU A 30 3.80 43.34 -15.71
N PHE A 31 3.13 44.46 -15.99
CA PHE A 31 3.74 45.79 -15.91
C PHE A 31 3.94 46.23 -14.45
N ILE A 32 5.16 46.06 -13.94
CA ILE A 32 5.59 46.71 -12.69
C ILE A 32 5.77 48.21 -12.97
N ARG A 33 4.85 49.05 -12.46
CA ARG A 33 5.05 50.50 -12.38
C ARG A 33 5.96 50.83 -11.21
N THR A 34 7.06 51.53 -11.46
CA THR A 34 7.92 52.11 -10.42
C THR A 34 7.67 53.60 -10.27
N GLU A 35 7.17 54.01 -9.10
CA GLU A 35 6.97 55.43 -8.77
C GLU A 35 8.27 56.06 -8.24
N ASN A 36 9.29 56.19 -9.10
CA ASN A 36 10.31 57.26 -9.12
C ASN A 36 11.44 56.95 -10.13
N PRO A 37 11.75 57.85 -11.09
CA PRO A 37 12.90 57.70 -11.99
C PRO A 37 14.19 58.28 -11.35
N GLY A 38 14.70 57.62 -10.30
CA GLY A 38 15.89 58.06 -9.56
C GLY A 38 16.82 56.91 -9.16
N SER A 39 18.04 56.91 -9.71
CA SER A 39 19.19 56.05 -9.32
C SER A 39 18.91 54.56 -9.08
N LEU A 40 18.96 53.74 -10.14
CA LEU A 40 18.95 52.27 -10.05
C LEU A 40 20.37 51.68 -10.13
N ASN A 41 21.12 51.76 -9.02
CA ASN A 41 22.35 50.98 -8.82
C ASN A 41 22.00 49.63 -8.18
N PHE A 42 21.59 48.64 -8.97
CA PHE A 42 21.38 47.28 -8.47
C PHE A 42 22.72 46.58 -8.19
N THR A 43 22.87 46.04 -6.99
CA THR A 43 23.98 45.15 -6.64
C THR A 43 23.56 43.68 -6.73
N ALA A 44 24.54 42.77 -6.80
CA ALA A 44 24.29 41.33 -6.75
C ALA A 44 23.79 40.83 -5.37
N GLN A 45 23.69 41.69 -4.35
CA GLN A 45 23.06 41.37 -3.07
C GLN A 45 21.55 41.66 -3.07
N ASP A 46 21.08 42.64 -3.86
CA ASP A 46 19.65 42.99 -3.92
C ASP A 46 18.85 41.85 -4.58
N PHE A 47 19.39 41.28 -5.66
CA PHE A 47 18.86 40.07 -6.32
C PHE A 47 18.78 38.82 -5.42
N LYS A 48 19.43 38.81 -4.25
CA LYS A 48 19.34 37.70 -3.28
C LYS A 48 18.22 37.87 -2.24
N ARG A 49 17.53 39.00 -2.20
CA ARG A 49 16.48 39.25 -1.20
C ARG A 49 15.09 38.87 -1.71
N ASP A 50 14.79 39.18 -2.96
CA ASP A 50 13.44 39.10 -3.51
C ASP A 50 13.19 37.85 -4.39
N ILE A 51 14.14 36.91 -4.42
CA ILE A 51 13.92 35.52 -4.89
C ILE A 51 13.96 34.54 -3.71
N LEU A 52 13.49 34.99 -2.55
CA LEU A 52 12.67 34.12 -1.72
C LEU A 52 11.26 34.09 -2.34
N ILE A 53 11.10 33.22 -3.35
CA ILE A 53 9.78 32.63 -3.58
C ILE A 53 9.42 31.99 -2.24
N ASP A 54 8.34 32.44 -1.62
CA ASP A 54 7.78 31.76 -0.46
C ASP A 54 7.19 30.42 -0.90
N LEU A 55 8.10 29.45 -1.05
CA LEU A 55 7.81 28.04 -0.96
C LEU A 55 7.40 27.74 0.49
N GLN A 56 6.24 28.28 0.87
CA GLN A 56 5.31 27.63 1.79
C GLN A 56 5.43 26.13 1.48
N PRO A 57 5.94 25.29 2.40
CA PRO A 57 6.00 23.86 2.17
C PRO A 57 4.57 23.37 2.02
N ARG A 58 4.14 23.18 0.77
CA ARG A 58 2.79 22.73 0.43
C ARG A 58 2.68 21.31 0.92
N GLN A 59 1.97 21.18 2.04
CA GLN A 59 1.94 20.03 2.93
C GLN A 59 3.23 19.87 3.74
N ASN A 60 3.02 19.55 5.02
CA ASN A 60 4.06 19.15 5.97
C ASN A 60 3.60 17.80 6.54
N PRO A 61 3.93 16.67 5.89
CA PRO A 61 3.44 15.36 6.30
C PRO A 61 3.83 15.05 7.74
N SER A 62 2.90 14.46 8.48
CA SER A 62 3.12 14.03 9.87
C SER A 62 4.09 12.85 10.02
N TRP A 63 4.63 12.32 8.91
CA TRP A 63 5.79 11.44 8.82
C TRP A 63 6.58 11.72 7.53
N ASN A 64 7.91 11.82 7.60
CA ASN A 64 8.73 12.17 6.43
C ASN A 64 9.03 10.95 5.55
N TYR A 65 8.01 10.47 4.84
CA TYR A 65 8.13 9.44 3.81
C TYR A 65 9.25 9.77 2.80
N GLY A 66 9.92 8.73 2.31
CA GLY A 66 11.12 8.85 1.48
C GLY A 66 12.43 9.21 2.18
N THR A 67 12.41 9.74 3.42
CA THR A 67 13.63 9.96 4.22
C THR A 67 13.66 9.10 5.49
N GLN A 68 12.53 8.93 6.17
CA GLN A 68 12.38 8.07 7.34
C GLN A 68 11.80 6.70 6.94
N LYS A 69 12.47 5.62 7.34
CA LYS A 69 12.08 4.26 6.96
C LYS A 69 10.84 3.79 7.74
N VAL A 70 9.81 3.42 7.00
CA VAL A 70 8.63 2.72 7.50
C VAL A 70 9.04 1.31 7.90
N ARG A 71 8.74 0.93 9.14
CA ARG A 71 8.93 -0.41 9.70
C ARG A 71 7.69 -0.75 10.49
N GLY A 72 6.78 -1.51 9.87
CA GLY A 72 5.45 -1.75 10.42
C GLY A 72 4.95 -3.18 10.29
N VAL A 73 3.74 -3.39 10.79
CA VAL A 73 2.98 -4.63 10.60
C VAL A 73 1.53 -4.33 10.19
N ASN A 74 0.97 -5.23 9.40
CA ASN A 74 -0.46 -5.25 9.13
C ASN A 74 -1.23 -5.77 10.35
N LEU A 75 -2.45 -5.25 10.57
CA LEU A 75 -3.39 -5.76 11.58
C LEU A 75 -4.43 -6.68 10.91
N GLY A 76 -3.94 -7.56 10.02
CA GLY A 76 -4.74 -8.42 9.16
C GLY A 76 -5.68 -9.36 9.90
N GLY A 77 -6.75 -9.78 9.23
CA GLY A 77 -7.81 -10.58 9.82
C GLY A 77 -8.64 -9.88 10.92
N TRP A 78 -8.47 -8.58 11.18
CA TRP A 78 -9.22 -7.85 12.23
C TRP A 78 -10.57 -7.32 11.76
N LEU A 79 -10.61 -6.14 11.12
CA LEU A 79 -11.84 -5.48 10.67
C LEU A 79 -12.25 -5.88 9.24
N VAL A 80 -11.47 -6.80 8.66
CA VAL A 80 -11.82 -7.68 7.55
C VAL A 80 -11.39 -9.08 7.99
N ALA A 81 -12.29 -10.06 7.95
CA ALA A 81 -12.07 -11.40 8.50
C ALA A 81 -11.57 -12.39 7.42
N GLU A 82 -10.39 -12.97 7.63
CA GLU A 82 -9.76 -13.90 6.69
C GLU A 82 -9.68 -15.33 7.25
N PRO A 83 -10.19 -16.35 6.52
CA PRO A 83 -10.24 -17.74 6.99
C PRO A 83 -8.89 -18.35 7.39
N TRP A 84 -7.77 -17.81 6.89
CA TRP A 84 -6.44 -18.36 7.13
C TRP A 84 -5.69 -17.69 8.29
N ILE A 85 -5.99 -16.43 8.59
CA ILE A 85 -5.43 -15.70 9.73
C ILE A 85 -6.11 -16.15 11.02
N THR A 86 -7.45 -16.25 10.98
CA THR A 86 -8.27 -16.71 12.10
C THR A 86 -9.15 -17.92 11.74
N PRO A 87 -8.57 -19.11 11.44
CA PRO A 87 -9.35 -20.31 11.11
C PRO A 87 -10.40 -20.66 12.18
N SER A 88 -10.14 -20.38 13.46
CA SER A 88 -11.07 -20.60 14.56
C SER A 88 -12.38 -19.80 14.49
N LEU A 89 -12.43 -18.70 13.72
CA LEU A 89 -13.66 -17.95 13.45
C LEU A 89 -14.53 -18.66 12.41
N PHE A 90 -13.89 -19.24 11.38
CA PHE A 90 -14.54 -19.89 10.24
C PHE A 90 -14.70 -21.41 10.41
N ASP A 91 -13.97 -22.04 11.32
CA ASP A 91 -14.19 -23.41 11.77
C ASP A 91 -15.54 -23.52 12.51
N ASN A 92 -16.15 -24.71 12.48
CA ASN A 92 -17.41 -25.00 13.18
C ASN A 92 -18.57 -24.03 12.82
N THR A 93 -18.60 -23.51 11.58
CA THR A 93 -19.69 -22.70 11.03
C THR A 93 -20.96 -23.49 10.73
N GLY A 94 -20.93 -24.83 10.80
CA GLY A 94 -22.01 -25.72 10.37
C GLY A 94 -22.18 -25.81 8.85
N ASP A 95 -21.79 -24.77 8.12
CA ASP A 95 -21.90 -24.64 6.67
C ASP A 95 -20.52 -24.52 6.00
N GLY A 96 -20.31 -25.32 4.94
CA GLY A 96 -19.09 -25.31 4.10
C GLY A 96 -19.09 -24.25 2.99
N ARG A 97 -20.21 -23.57 2.75
CA ARG A 97 -20.32 -22.43 1.82
C ARG A 97 -19.69 -21.14 2.37
N VAL A 98 -19.42 -21.11 3.68
CA VAL A 98 -18.77 -19.98 4.38
C VAL A 98 -17.28 -19.98 4.06
N VAL A 99 -16.84 -19.12 3.14
CA VAL A 99 -15.48 -19.08 2.59
C VAL A 99 -14.81 -17.70 2.66
N ASP A 100 -15.55 -16.68 3.10
CA ASP A 100 -15.17 -15.27 3.20
C ASP A 100 -16.14 -14.53 4.16
N GLU A 101 -15.93 -13.24 4.46
CA GLU A 101 -16.81 -12.49 5.38
C GLU A 101 -18.22 -12.27 4.83
N TRP A 102 -18.39 -12.19 3.50
CA TRP A 102 -19.71 -12.10 2.84
C TRP A 102 -20.56 -13.33 3.15
N THR A 103 -20.03 -14.52 2.87
CA THR A 103 -20.71 -15.80 3.09
C THR A 103 -20.82 -16.15 4.57
N PHE A 104 -19.89 -15.66 5.41
CA PHE A 104 -20.03 -15.71 6.86
C PHE A 104 -21.28 -14.95 7.32
N GLY A 105 -21.46 -13.69 6.91
CA GLY A 105 -22.66 -12.91 7.20
C GLY A 105 -23.94 -13.48 6.58
N GLN A 106 -23.83 -14.23 5.47
CA GLN A 106 -24.96 -14.87 4.79
C GLN A 106 -25.49 -16.14 5.49
N TYR A 107 -24.59 -16.98 6.04
CA TYR A 107 -24.96 -18.34 6.47
C TYR A 107 -24.73 -18.62 7.96
N VAL A 108 -23.99 -17.79 8.70
CA VAL A 108 -23.72 -17.99 10.14
C VAL A 108 -24.75 -17.21 10.96
N GLY A 109 -25.72 -17.92 11.56
CA GLY A 109 -26.84 -17.30 12.27
C GLY A 109 -26.47 -16.42 13.47
N ASP A 110 -25.29 -16.64 14.06
CA ASP A 110 -24.70 -15.88 15.16
C ASP A 110 -23.53 -14.98 14.73
N ALA A 111 -23.44 -14.64 13.42
CA ALA A 111 -22.33 -13.91 12.81
C ALA A 111 -21.99 -12.60 13.52
N GLU A 112 -22.98 -11.77 13.86
CA GLU A 112 -22.73 -10.48 14.50
C GLU A 112 -22.09 -10.64 15.88
N SER A 113 -22.59 -11.54 16.72
CA SER A 113 -21.99 -11.84 18.03
C SER A 113 -20.56 -12.37 17.91
N ARG A 114 -20.29 -13.28 16.95
CA ARG A 114 -18.93 -13.79 16.72
C ARG A 114 -17.98 -12.69 16.26
N LEU A 115 -18.42 -11.84 15.33
CA LEU A 115 -17.61 -10.74 14.81
C LEU A 115 -17.39 -9.63 15.85
N GLN A 116 -18.41 -9.25 16.64
CA GLN A 116 -18.24 -8.32 17.76
C GLN A 116 -17.24 -8.84 18.80
N GLN A 117 -17.30 -10.13 19.15
CA GLN A 117 -16.32 -10.75 20.05
C GLN A 117 -14.92 -10.76 19.42
N HIS A 118 -14.81 -11.14 18.15
CA HIS A 118 -13.57 -11.15 17.40
C HIS A 118 -12.93 -9.75 17.34
N TRP A 119 -13.66 -8.70 16.95
CA TRP A 119 -13.13 -7.33 16.95
C TRP A 119 -12.72 -6.84 18.34
N ALA A 120 -13.41 -7.28 19.40
CA ALA A 120 -13.10 -6.97 20.79
C ALA A 120 -11.81 -7.63 21.33
N THR A 121 -11.42 -8.79 20.80
CA THR A 121 -10.33 -9.60 21.35
C THR A 121 -9.16 -9.86 20.41
N TRP A 122 -9.34 -9.70 19.10
CA TRP A 122 -8.29 -10.02 18.13
C TRP A 122 -7.19 -8.96 18.10
N ILE A 123 -7.50 -7.67 18.19
CA ILE A 123 -6.50 -6.61 18.37
C ILE A 123 -6.88 -5.77 19.58
N THR A 124 -5.89 -5.52 20.43
CA THR A 124 -6.04 -4.82 21.71
C THR A 124 -4.96 -3.76 21.87
N GLU A 125 -5.11 -2.85 22.84
CA GLU A 125 -4.05 -1.86 23.16
C GLU A 125 -2.71 -2.52 23.51
N ASP A 126 -2.73 -3.72 24.10
CA ASP A 126 -1.53 -4.49 24.40
C ASP A 126 -0.81 -4.97 23.14
N ASP A 127 -1.52 -5.23 22.04
CA ASP A 127 -0.90 -5.52 20.74
C ASP A 127 -0.15 -4.30 20.23
N LEU A 128 -0.75 -3.11 20.24
CA LEU A 128 -0.09 -1.86 19.83
C LEU A 128 1.13 -1.55 20.71
N ARG A 129 1.03 -1.78 22.03
CA ARG A 129 2.15 -1.65 22.99
C ARG A 129 3.29 -2.60 22.66
N GLN A 130 2.99 -3.85 22.29
CA GLN A 130 3.99 -4.85 21.90
C GLN A 130 4.61 -4.53 20.53
N ILE A 131 3.82 -4.04 19.57
CA ILE A 131 4.30 -3.55 18.26
C ILE A 131 5.34 -2.45 18.47
N LYS A 132 5.05 -1.46 19.33
CA LYS A 132 6.00 -0.39 19.68
C LYS A 132 7.25 -0.92 20.39
N ALA A 133 7.08 -1.85 21.33
CA ALA A 133 8.20 -2.52 22.02
C ALA A 133 9.07 -3.37 21.08
N ALA A 134 8.55 -3.81 19.93
CA ALA A 134 9.29 -4.51 18.87
C ALA A 134 10.06 -3.56 17.93
N GLY A 135 10.21 -2.28 18.28
CA GLY A 135 10.95 -1.28 17.49
C GLY A 135 10.23 -0.78 16.24
N LEU A 136 8.97 -1.16 16.05
CA LEU A 136 8.15 -0.74 14.90
C LEU A 136 7.62 0.69 15.08
N ASN A 137 7.35 1.35 13.95
CA ASN A 137 6.89 2.73 13.88
C ASN A 137 5.53 2.91 13.16
N HIS A 138 5.07 1.91 12.40
CA HIS A 138 3.79 1.94 11.68
C HIS A 138 2.91 0.72 11.95
N VAL A 139 1.59 0.91 11.81
CA VAL A 139 0.61 -0.16 11.58
C VAL A 139 -0.23 0.15 10.33
N ARG A 140 -0.57 -0.89 9.56
CA ARG A 140 -1.55 -0.81 8.46
C ARG A 140 -2.82 -1.52 8.90
N ILE A 141 -3.96 -0.83 8.82
CA ILE A 141 -5.26 -1.30 9.32
C ILE A 141 -6.22 -1.47 8.15
N GLN A 142 -6.52 -2.72 7.84
CA GLN A 142 -7.48 -3.14 6.83
C GLN A 142 -8.90 -2.81 7.28
N ILE A 143 -9.69 -2.19 6.40
CA ILE A 143 -11.13 -1.97 6.62
C ILE A 143 -11.91 -2.20 5.33
N GLY A 144 -13.00 -2.99 5.41
CA GLY A 144 -13.91 -3.22 4.30
C GLY A 144 -14.95 -2.10 4.17
N TYR A 145 -15.41 -1.81 2.95
CA TYR A 145 -16.42 -0.76 2.71
C TYR A 145 -17.71 -0.95 3.55
N TRP A 146 -18.05 -2.20 3.87
CA TRP A 146 -19.26 -2.58 4.60
C TRP A 146 -19.35 -2.02 6.02
N ALA A 147 -18.21 -1.67 6.63
CA ALA A 147 -18.18 -0.96 7.90
C ALA A 147 -18.79 0.46 7.80
N PHE A 148 -18.68 1.11 6.63
CA PHE A 148 -19.17 2.47 6.38
C PHE A 148 -20.59 2.47 5.81
N GLU A 149 -20.86 1.64 4.81
CA GLU A 149 -22.15 1.60 4.10
C GLU A 149 -22.46 0.18 3.59
N LYS A 150 -23.74 -0.21 3.66
CA LYS A 150 -24.22 -1.55 3.29
C LYS A 150 -25.33 -1.38 2.25
N GLY A 151 -25.10 -1.92 1.06
CA GLY A 151 -26.00 -1.83 -0.08
C GLY A 151 -27.09 -2.89 -0.06
N SER A 152 -28.07 -2.72 -0.96
CA SER A 152 -29.12 -3.73 -1.15
C SER A 152 -28.52 -5.03 -1.66
N GLY A 153 -28.76 -6.13 -0.94
CA GLY A 153 -28.21 -7.46 -1.25
C GLY A 153 -26.84 -7.75 -0.63
N ASP A 154 -26.16 -6.80 -0.01
CA ASP A 154 -24.89 -7.06 0.70
C ASP A 154 -25.14 -7.99 1.90
N GLN A 155 -24.32 -9.03 2.08
CA GLN A 155 -24.52 -10.03 3.14
C GLN A 155 -23.73 -9.77 4.43
N TYR A 156 -22.70 -8.90 4.37
CA TYR A 156 -21.85 -8.55 5.51
C TYR A 156 -22.61 -8.11 6.77
N VAL A 157 -22.05 -8.43 7.95
CA VAL A 157 -22.46 -7.76 9.20
C VAL A 157 -21.96 -6.31 9.17
N LYS A 158 -22.85 -5.36 9.45
CA LYS A 158 -22.49 -3.97 9.73
C LYS A 158 -22.93 -3.62 11.13
N SER A 159 -21.97 -3.35 12.00
CA SER A 159 -22.16 -3.16 13.43
C SER A 159 -21.11 -2.16 13.96
N ASN A 160 -20.36 -2.48 15.00
CA ASN A 160 -19.43 -1.56 15.68
C ASN A 160 -17.98 -1.56 15.14
N GLN A 161 -17.72 -2.02 13.90
CA GLN A 161 -16.37 -2.02 13.30
C GLN A 161 -15.66 -0.65 13.39
N LEU A 162 -16.37 0.44 13.06
CA LEU A 162 -15.78 1.78 13.08
C LEU A 162 -15.36 2.21 14.49
N SER A 163 -16.07 1.78 15.54
CA SER A 163 -15.68 2.01 16.93
C SER A 163 -14.43 1.22 17.34
N TYR A 164 -14.10 0.14 16.64
CA TYR A 164 -12.83 -0.56 16.79
C TYR A 164 -11.70 0.08 15.96
N LEU A 165 -12.01 0.64 14.79
CA LEU A 165 -11.06 1.47 14.04
C LEU A 165 -10.65 2.72 14.86
N ASP A 166 -11.61 3.42 15.48
CA ASP A 166 -11.36 4.57 16.38
C ASP A 166 -10.45 4.18 17.56
N LYS A 167 -10.71 3.01 18.18
CA LYS A 167 -9.85 2.44 19.24
C LYS A 167 -8.47 2.15 18.70
N GLY A 168 -8.33 1.52 17.53
CA GLY A 168 -7.04 1.22 16.90
C GLY A 168 -6.19 2.46 16.66
N VAL A 169 -6.79 3.53 16.13
CA VAL A 169 -6.15 4.85 15.98
C VAL A 169 -5.76 5.44 17.34
N THR A 170 -6.64 5.36 18.34
CA THR A 170 -6.36 5.86 19.70
C THR A 170 -5.20 5.11 20.36
N TRP A 171 -5.18 3.78 20.27
CA TRP A 171 -4.11 2.93 20.79
C TRP A 171 -2.78 3.18 20.06
N ALA A 172 -2.80 3.35 18.74
CA ALA A 172 -1.61 3.72 17.97
C ALA A 172 -1.04 5.08 18.43
N ARG A 173 -1.90 6.08 18.66
CA ARG A 173 -1.53 7.39 19.23
C ARG A 173 -0.85 7.25 20.59
N ASN A 174 -1.46 6.48 21.50
CA ASN A 174 -0.94 6.27 22.86
C ASN A 174 0.48 5.67 22.86
N GLN A 175 0.83 4.89 21.83
CA GLN A 175 2.16 4.29 21.66
C GLN A 175 3.09 5.09 20.73
N GLY A 176 2.66 6.23 20.19
CA GLY A 176 3.42 6.98 19.18
C GLY A 176 3.73 6.15 17.94
N LEU A 177 2.76 5.36 17.46
CA LEU A 177 2.76 4.65 16.18
C LEU A 177 2.01 5.48 15.14
N LYS A 178 2.44 5.37 13.88
CA LYS A 178 1.72 5.93 12.73
C LYS A 178 0.77 4.89 12.14
N VAL A 179 -0.30 5.35 11.50
CA VAL A 179 -1.37 4.51 10.98
C VAL A 179 -1.58 4.78 9.49
N GLN A 180 -1.46 3.73 8.69
CA GLN A 180 -2.02 3.62 7.35
C GLN A 180 -3.40 2.96 7.46
N ILE A 181 -4.47 3.62 7.03
CA ILE A 181 -5.79 2.97 6.92
C ILE A 181 -6.01 2.57 5.46
N ASP A 182 -6.42 1.33 5.24
CA ASP A 182 -6.48 0.69 3.94
C ASP A 182 -7.90 0.21 3.61
N LEU A 183 -8.45 0.69 2.48
CA LEU A 183 -9.72 0.20 1.95
C LEU A 183 -9.50 -1.17 1.28
N HIS A 184 -9.57 -2.20 2.11
CA HIS A 184 -9.10 -3.55 1.77
C HIS A 184 -10.08 -4.34 0.88
N GLY A 185 -11.36 -3.93 0.87
CA GLY A 185 -12.40 -4.52 0.04
C GLY A 185 -13.46 -3.50 -0.36
N VAL A 186 -13.89 -3.55 -1.64
CA VAL A 186 -14.86 -2.64 -2.27
C VAL A 186 -16.07 -3.39 -2.84
N PRO A 187 -17.20 -2.69 -3.15
CA PRO A 187 -18.37 -3.36 -3.72
C PRO A 187 -18.04 -4.11 -5.01
N GLY A 188 -18.51 -5.35 -5.13
CA GLY A 188 -18.21 -6.24 -6.26
C GLY A 188 -16.86 -6.96 -6.21
N SER A 189 -15.98 -6.66 -5.24
CA SER A 189 -14.57 -7.09 -5.19
C SER A 189 -13.68 -6.58 -6.32
N GLN A 190 -12.46 -6.18 -5.96
CA GLN A 190 -11.41 -5.73 -6.87
C GLN A 190 -10.43 -6.83 -7.31
N ASN A 191 -10.53 -8.04 -6.74
CA ASN A 191 -9.59 -9.14 -7.03
C ASN A 191 -10.22 -10.55 -7.06
N GLY A 192 -11.41 -10.74 -6.47
CA GLY A 192 -12.03 -12.05 -6.32
C GLY A 192 -11.40 -12.95 -5.24
N PHE A 193 -10.53 -12.40 -4.39
CA PHE A 193 -9.92 -13.10 -3.25
C PHE A 193 -10.82 -12.97 -2.00
N ASP A 194 -10.68 -13.88 -1.03
CA ASP A 194 -11.40 -13.79 0.24
C ASP A 194 -10.96 -12.60 1.11
N ASN A 195 -9.72 -12.11 0.97
CA ASN A 195 -9.25 -10.89 1.63
C ASN A 195 -10.06 -9.63 1.24
N SER A 196 -10.71 -9.59 0.07
CA SER A 196 -11.61 -8.49 -0.33
C SER A 196 -12.98 -8.53 0.37
N GLY A 197 -13.23 -9.53 1.22
CA GLY A 197 -14.51 -9.83 1.86
C GLY A 197 -15.43 -10.75 1.05
N ARG A 198 -15.21 -10.87 -0.27
CA ARG A 198 -16.02 -11.72 -1.17
C ARG A 198 -15.17 -12.37 -2.26
N ARG A 199 -14.97 -13.68 -2.14
CA ARG A 199 -14.24 -14.53 -3.09
C ARG A 199 -15.10 -14.82 -4.33
N GLY A 200 -14.50 -14.83 -5.51
CA GLY A 200 -15.18 -15.14 -6.78
C GLY A 200 -14.79 -14.18 -7.91
N ASN A 201 -15.78 -13.49 -8.48
CA ASN A 201 -15.53 -12.48 -9.50
C ASN A 201 -14.98 -11.18 -8.89
N ALA A 202 -14.20 -10.44 -9.69
CA ALA A 202 -13.88 -9.04 -9.44
C ALA A 202 -14.84 -8.14 -10.26
N ASP A 203 -16.10 -8.02 -9.82
CA ASP A 203 -17.15 -7.29 -10.53
C ASP A 203 -16.95 -5.76 -10.48
N TRP A 204 -16.06 -5.25 -9.60
CA TRP A 204 -15.79 -3.81 -9.39
C TRP A 204 -15.42 -3.05 -10.67
N PHE A 205 -14.54 -3.64 -11.50
CA PHE A 205 -14.04 -3.01 -12.73
C PHE A 205 -15.11 -2.73 -13.79
N PHE A 206 -16.27 -3.38 -13.68
CA PHE A 206 -17.34 -3.33 -14.67
C PHE A 206 -18.55 -2.52 -14.19
N ASN A 207 -18.43 -1.81 -13.06
CA ASN A 207 -19.51 -1.04 -12.46
C ASN A 207 -19.00 0.26 -11.84
N GLN A 208 -19.17 1.38 -12.56
CA GLN A 208 -18.81 2.71 -12.08
C GLN A 208 -19.48 3.06 -10.73
N GLY A 209 -20.71 2.58 -10.48
CA GLY A 209 -21.41 2.78 -9.21
C GLY A 209 -20.74 2.07 -8.02
N PHE A 210 -19.96 1.01 -8.25
CA PHE A 210 -19.12 0.38 -7.22
C PHE A 210 -17.85 1.19 -6.95
N ALA A 211 -17.24 1.79 -7.98
CA ALA A 211 -16.13 2.73 -7.82
C ALA A 211 -16.56 4.02 -7.11
N ASP A 212 -17.71 4.60 -7.44
CA ASP A 212 -18.23 5.80 -6.77
C ASP A 212 -18.61 5.55 -5.31
N ARG A 213 -19.15 4.36 -4.98
CA ARG A 213 -19.34 3.92 -3.59
C ARG A 213 -18.01 3.87 -2.83
N ALA A 214 -16.99 3.22 -3.38
CA ALA A 214 -15.65 3.16 -2.78
C ALA A 214 -15.04 4.58 -2.58
N LYS A 215 -15.20 5.47 -3.55
CA LYS A 215 -14.77 6.88 -3.49
C LYS A 215 -15.45 7.65 -2.35
N ASN A 216 -16.75 7.47 -2.16
CA ASN A 216 -17.51 8.08 -1.07
C ASN A 216 -17.09 7.53 0.31
N VAL A 217 -16.73 6.25 0.39
CA VAL A 217 -16.16 5.64 1.61
C VAL A 217 -14.80 6.26 1.93
N LEU A 218 -13.92 6.43 0.94
CA LEU A 218 -12.61 7.08 1.12
C LEU A 218 -12.73 8.55 1.55
N GLN A 219 -13.67 9.31 0.98
CA GLN A 219 -13.96 10.67 1.44
C GLN A 219 -14.43 10.68 2.90
N THR A 220 -15.33 9.75 3.26
CA THR A 220 -15.86 9.61 4.63
C THR A 220 -14.75 9.24 5.63
N LEU A 221 -13.86 8.32 5.25
CA LEU A 221 -12.68 7.92 6.02
C LEU A 221 -11.71 9.10 6.21
N ALA A 222 -11.43 9.84 5.14
CA ALA A 222 -10.55 11.00 5.16
C ALA A 222 -11.12 12.15 6.01
N GLN A 223 -12.44 12.36 6.01
CA GLN A 223 -13.12 13.28 6.91
C GLN A 223 -13.05 12.82 8.37
N ARG A 224 -13.28 11.53 8.65
CA ARG A 224 -13.34 10.97 10.01
C ARG A 224 -12.09 11.27 10.84
N TYR A 225 -10.91 11.13 10.26
CA TYR A 225 -9.62 11.23 10.96
C TYR A 225 -8.83 12.52 10.65
N VAL A 226 -9.48 13.55 10.10
CA VAL A 226 -8.76 14.75 9.62
C VAL A 226 -8.14 15.59 10.74
N ASN A 227 -8.62 15.41 11.98
CA ASN A 227 -8.04 15.99 13.20
C ASN A 227 -7.01 15.05 13.86
N ASP A 228 -6.97 13.79 13.44
CA ASP A 228 -6.14 12.70 13.96
C ASP A 228 -4.87 12.48 13.12
N ARG A 229 -4.60 13.38 12.15
CA ARG A 229 -3.55 13.31 11.12
C ARG A 229 -2.11 13.10 11.63
N ASP A 230 -1.82 13.46 12.88
CA ASP A 230 -0.53 13.18 13.51
C ASP A 230 -0.35 11.68 13.82
N THR A 231 -1.44 10.93 13.82
CA THR A 231 -1.51 9.47 13.98
C THR A 231 -1.88 8.78 12.67
N VAL A 232 -2.97 9.21 12.02
CA VAL A 232 -3.38 8.70 10.69
C VAL A 232 -2.63 9.47 9.62
N THR A 233 -1.45 8.97 9.27
CA THR A 233 -0.50 9.63 8.36
C THR A 233 -0.80 9.31 6.89
N GLN A 234 -1.50 8.19 6.64
CA GLN A 234 -1.64 7.62 5.30
C GLN A 234 -3.01 6.98 5.10
N ILE A 235 -3.59 7.17 3.91
CA ILE A 235 -4.81 6.49 3.47
C ILE A 235 -4.51 5.78 2.15
N GLN A 236 -4.76 4.47 2.09
CA GLN A 236 -4.64 3.67 0.88
C GLN A 236 -6.00 3.59 0.17
N LEU A 237 -6.01 3.97 -1.11
CA LEU A 237 -7.24 4.10 -1.89
C LEU A 237 -7.85 2.74 -2.23
N LEU A 238 -7.03 1.71 -2.43
CA LEU A 238 -7.48 0.34 -2.66
C LEU A 238 -6.34 -0.66 -2.39
N ASN A 239 -6.68 -1.77 -1.74
CA ASN A 239 -5.82 -2.95 -1.67
C ASN A 239 -5.93 -3.78 -2.95
N GLU A 240 -4.80 -4.25 -3.50
CA GLU A 240 -4.75 -5.36 -4.47
C GLU A 240 -5.80 -5.37 -5.62
N PRO A 241 -6.05 -4.29 -6.39
CA PRO A 241 -6.85 -4.42 -7.61
C PRO A 241 -6.14 -5.34 -8.62
N LEU A 242 -6.82 -6.40 -9.08
CA LEU A 242 -6.28 -7.39 -10.02
C LEU A 242 -6.36 -6.89 -11.47
N THR A 243 -5.31 -6.19 -11.93
CA THR A 243 -5.30 -5.51 -13.25
C THR A 243 -4.60 -6.26 -14.38
N THR A 244 -4.00 -7.42 -14.10
CA THR A 244 -3.13 -8.18 -15.04
C THR A 244 -3.88 -8.89 -16.18
N ASN A 245 -5.22 -8.81 -16.22
CA ASN A 245 -6.07 -9.44 -17.23
C ASN A 245 -5.98 -8.81 -18.64
N GLY A 246 -5.41 -7.61 -18.80
CA GLY A 246 -5.22 -6.96 -20.11
C GLY A 246 -6.49 -6.37 -20.75
N ASP A 247 -7.60 -6.32 -20.00
CA ASP A 247 -8.95 -5.93 -20.39
C ASP A 247 -9.33 -4.50 -19.94
N GLY A 248 -8.34 -3.61 -19.84
CA GLY A 248 -8.54 -2.18 -19.47
C GLY A 248 -8.60 -1.89 -17.96
N ARG A 249 -8.58 -2.92 -17.10
CA ARG A 249 -8.63 -2.77 -15.63
C ARG A 249 -7.59 -1.82 -15.03
N LEU A 250 -6.39 -1.76 -15.60
CA LEU A 250 -5.33 -0.87 -15.12
C LEU A 250 -5.73 0.60 -15.31
N ASP A 251 -6.36 0.95 -16.43
CA ASP A 251 -6.77 2.32 -16.72
C ASP A 251 -8.05 2.70 -15.97
N PHE A 252 -8.96 1.75 -15.75
CA PHE A 252 -10.05 1.91 -14.77
C PHE A 252 -9.52 2.19 -13.36
N THR A 253 -8.49 1.44 -12.92
CA THR A 253 -7.84 1.63 -11.62
C THR A 253 -7.16 2.99 -11.51
N ARG A 254 -6.44 3.43 -12.56
CA ARG A 254 -5.84 4.78 -12.64
C ARG A 254 -6.90 5.88 -12.59
N SER A 255 -8.02 5.71 -13.29
CA SER A 255 -9.16 6.64 -13.24
C SER A 255 -9.76 6.74 -11.84
N PHE A 256 -10.00 5.60 -11.20
CA PHE A 256 -10.44 5.55 -9.80
C PHE A 256 -9.43 6.22 -8.85
N TYR A 257 -8.12 5.97 -9.00
CA TYR A 257 -7.08 6.60 -8.20
C TYR A 257 -7.00 8.12 -8.39
N ASN A 258 -7.24 8.66 -9.59
CA ASN A 258 -7.41 10.10 -9.82
C ASN A 258 -8.56 10.66 -8.97
N ASP A 259 -9.74 10.08 -9.13
CA ASP A 259 -10.98 10.52 -8.49
C ASP A 259 -10.90 10.42 -6.95
N ALA A 260 -10.38 9.30 -6.46
CA ALA A 260 -10.22 9.02 -5.04
C ALA A 260 -9.08 9.81 -4.40
N TYR A 261 -8.00 10.13 -5.14
CA TYR A 261 -7.00 11.11 -4.70
C TYR A 261 -7.65 12.46 -4.40
N TYR A 262 -8.47 12.99 -5.32
CA TYR A 262 -9.15 14.27 -5.09
C TYR A 262 -10.16 14.18 -3.93
N ALA A 263 -10.90 13.06 -3.80
CA ALA A 263 -11.82 12.84 -2.70
C ALA A 263 -11.15 12.83 -1.30
N VAL A 264 -9.94 12.25 -1.18
CA VAL A 264 -9.16 12.22 0.06
C VAL A 264 -8.39 13.54 0.29
N ARG A 265 -7.75 14.07 -0.75
CA ARG A 265 -6.98 15.32 -0.68
C ARG A 265 -7.88 16.51 -0.36
N TYR A 266 -9.09 16.59 -0.90
CA TYR A 266 -10.04 17.69 -0.69
C TYR A 266 -11.26 17.29 0.16
N ALA A 267 -11.07 16.34 1.08
CA ALA A 267 -12.10 15.85 1.99
C ALA A 267 -12.79 16.94 2.83
N ARG A 268 -12.13 18.10 3.04
CA ARG A 268 -12.65 19.28 3.76
C ARG A 268 -13.15 20.42 2.84
N GLY A 269 -13.39 20.15 1.56
CA GLY A 269 -13.64 21.18 0.56
C GLY A 269 -12.32 21.73 -0.01
N SER A 270 -12.24 23.03 -0.26
CA SER A 270 -11.12 23.64 -1.03
C SER A 270 -9.74 23.60 -0.38
N GLN A 271 -9.64 23.26 0.91
CA GLN A 271 -8.36 23.15 1.62
C GLN A 271 -7.83 21.71 1.56
N PRO A 272 -6.57 21.48 1.11
CA PRO A 272 -6.00 20.16 1.04
C PRO A 272 -5.76 19.56 2.45
N THR A 273 -5.92 18.26 2.57
CA THR A 273 -5.48 17.45 3.71
C THR A 273 -3.96 17.18 3.63
N ASP A 274 -3.33 16.87 4.76
CA ASP A 274 -1.90 16.51 4.85
C ASP A 274 -1.64 14.99 4.83
N TYR A 275 -2.61 14.18 4.38
CA TYR A 275 -2.41 12.73 4.28
C TYR A 275 -1.40 12.38 3.17
N SER A 276 -0.55 11.38 3.41
CA SER A 276 0.06 10.63 2.31
C SER A 276 -0.99 9.69 1.69
N ILE A 277 -1.09 9.65 0.37
CA ILE A 277 -2.13 8.90 -0.33
C ILE A 277 -1.48 7.69 -1.02
N SER A 278 -1.85 6.50 -0.58
CA SER A 278 -1.28 5.24 -1.08
C SER A 278 -2.11 4.67 -2.23
N ILE A 279 -1.42 4.27 -3.29
CA ILE A 279 -1.98 3.51 -4.41
C ILE A 279 -1.26 2.17 -4.50
N HIS A 280 -2.00 1.07 -4.63
CA HIS A 280 -1.39 -0.24 -4.86
C HIS A 280 -1.08 -0.43 -6.35
N ASP A 281 0.18 -0.76 -6.68
CA ASP A 281 0.52 -1.97 -7.43
C ASP A 281 -0.25 -2.24 -8.74
N GLY A 282 -1.47 -2.75 -8.59
CA GLY A 282 -2.25 -3.37 -9.66
C GLY A 282 -1.80 -4.80 -10.03
N PHE A 283 -0.80 -5.34 -9.32
CA PHE A 283 0.03 -6.48 -9.72
C PHE A 283 0.85 -6.21 -10.99
N GLN A 284 1.24 -4.95 -11.19
CA GLN A 284 2.02 -4.49 -12.35
C GLN A 284 3.49 -4.27 -11.97
N PRO A 285 4.44 -4.40 -12.91
CA PRO A 285 5.81 -3.93 -12.69
C PRO A 285 5.82 -2.47 -12.23
N LEU A 286 6.67 -2.11 -11.26
CA LEU A 286 6.70 -0.75 -10.68
C LEU A 286 6.88 0.37 -11.72
N SER A 287 7.50 0.07 -12.86
CA SER A 287 7.65 0.98 -14.00
C SER A 287 6.33 1.35 -14.70
N ALA A 288 5.24 0.60 -14.51
CA ALA A 288 3.89 0.94 -14.99
C ALA A 288 3.30 2.19 -14.29
N TRP A 289 3.91 2.64 -13.20
CA TRP A 289 3.57 3.86 -12.46
C TRP A 289 4.58 5.00 -12.70
N GLN A 290 5.54 4.83 -13.61
CA GLN A 290 6.49 5.87 -13.99
C GLN A 290 5.77 7.07 -14.63
N GLY A 291 6.05 8.28 -14.13
CA GLY A 291 5.40 9.52 -14.56
C GLY A 291 3.91 9.62 -14.19
N GLN A 292 3.35 8.64 -13.47
CA GLN A 292 1.97 8.69 -12.96
C GLN A 292 1.93 9.38 -11.59
N PHE A 293 0.82 10.04 -11.27
CA PHE A 293 0.57 10.67 -9.97
C PHE A 293 1.68 11.62 -9.50
N GLN A 294 2.18 12.46 -10.40
CA GLN A 294 3.31 13.37 -10.16
C GLN A 294 2.91 14.81 -9.76
N PRO A 295 3.79 15.54 -9.04
CA PRO A 295 3.65 16.98 -8.85
C PRO A 295 3.71 17.77 -10.17
N PRO A 296 3.07 18.94 -10.27
CA PRO A 296 2.30 19.64 -9.23
C PRO A 296 0.81 19.24 -9.19
N GLN A 297 0.37 18.25 -9.96
CA GLN A 297 -1.04 17.80 -9.97
C GLN A 297 -1.37 16.92 -8.77
N TYR A 298 -0.41 16.08 -8.36
CA TYR A 298 -0.52 15.15 -7.25
C TYR A 298 0.68 15.32 -6.31
N GLU A 299 0.43 15.36 -5.01
CA GLU A 299 1.44 15.60 -3.98
C GLU A 299 1.29 14.54 -2.86
N GLN A 300 2.39 14.14 -2.21
CA GLN A 300 2.46 13.07 -1.20
C GLN A 300 1.81 11.73 -1.63
N VAL A 301 2.07 11.26 -2.86
CA VAL A 301 1.60 9.94 -3.31
C VAL A 301 2.65 8.87 -3.02
N VAL A 302 2.18 7.75 -2.46
CA VAL A 302 2.97 6.56 -2.11
C VAL A 302 2.55 5.42 -3.02
N LEU A 303 3.52 4.73 -3.63
CA LEU A 303 3.28 3.47 -4.32
C LEU A 303 3.45 2.32 -3.33
N ASP A 304 2.41 1.52 -3.17
CA ASP A 304 2.41 0.29 -2.38
C ASP A 304 2.57 -0.93 -3.31
N THR A 305 3.41 -1.89 -2.93
CA THR A 305 3.73 -3.10 -3.70
C THR A 305 3.82 -4.32 -2.78
N HIS A 306 3.27 -5.45 -3.20
CA HIS A 306 3.16 -6.65 -2.37
C HIS A 306 4.10 -7.75 -2.88
N ILE A 307 5.04 -8.21 -2.05
CA ILE A 307 6.13 -9.11 -2.47
C ILE A 307 6.04 -10.47 -1.78
N TYR A 308 5.50 -11.44 -2.53
CA TYR A 308 5.27 -12.82 -2.10
C TYR A 308 6.02 -13.87 -2.96
N THR A 309 6.45 -14.96 -2.32
CA THR A 309 7.39 -15.97 -2.88
C THR A 309 6.82 -17.40 -2.96
N MET A 310 5.50 -17.58 -2.80
CA MET A 310 4.82 -18.88 -2.67
C MET A 310 3.56 -19.06 -3.54
N PHE A 311 2.89 -17.98 -3.97
CA PHE A 311 1.59 -18.06 -4.66
C PHE A 311 1.64 -18.45 -6.15
N ASP A 312 2.82 -18.78 -6.67
CA ASP A 312 3.04 -19.29 -8.03
C ASP A 312 3.73 -20.66 -7.98
N VAL A 313 3.40 -21.53 -8.95
CA VAL A 313 3.94 -22.88 -9.09
C VAL A 313 5.45 -22.90 -9.44
N GLY A 314 5.97 -21.84 -10.06
CA GLY A 314 7.41 -21.63 -10.21
C GLY A 314 8.07 -21.16 -8.91
N LYS A 315 7.56 -20.08 -8.31
CA LYS A 315 8.07 -19.50 -7.05
C LYS A 315 8.08 -20.49 -5.88
N ILE A 316 7.05 -21.33 -5.71
CA ILE A 316 7.01 -22.37 -4.67
C ILE A 316 8.04 -23.48 -4.91
N ALA A 317 8.41 -23.73 -6.16
CA ALA A 317 9.38 -24.76 -6.51
C ALA A 317 10.84 -24.34 -6.25
N GLN A 318 11.13 -23.03 -6.23
CA GLN A 318 12.48 -22.50 -6.00
C GLN A 318 13.13 -23.03 -4.72
N THR A 319 14.42 -23.35 -4.80
CA THR A 319 15.28 -23.55 -3.62
C THR A 319 15.42 -22.25 -2.82
N GLN A 320 15.93 -22.36 -1.58
CA GLN A 320 16.11 -21.19 -0.73
C GLN A 320 17.07 -20.16 -1.35
N GLU A 321 18.17 -20.61 -1.95
CA GLU A 321 19.17 -19.73 -2.56
C GLU A 321 18.66 -19.06 -3.85
N GLU A 322 17.82 -19.72 -4.64
CA GLU A 322 17.16 -19.11 -5.80
C GLU A 322 16.15 -18.05 -5.40
N ARG A 323 15.36 -18.32 -4.36
CA ARG A 323 14.39 -17.39 -3.78
C ARG A 323 15.07 -16.14 -3.23
N LEU A 324 16.15 -16.29 -2.47
CA LEU A 324 16.93 -15.18 -1.94
C LEU A 324 17.62 -14.38 -3.06
N ARG A 325 18.18 -15.03 -4.09
CA ARG A 325 18.70 -14.35 -5.29
C ARG A 325 17.62 -13.53 -6.02
N GLY A 326 16.40 -14.06 -6.15
CA GLY A 326 15.26 -13.34 -6.70
C GLY A 326 14.88 -12.10 -5.88
N LEU A 327 14.87 -12.21 -4.55
CA LEU A 327 14.62 -11.08 -3.66
C LEU A 327 15.68 -9.98 -3.80
N CYS A 328 16.97 -10.32 -3.97
CA CYS A 328 18.02 -9.33 -4.20
C CYS A 328 17.80 -8.49 -5.48
N GLN A 329 17.13 -9.02 -6.51
CA GLN A 329 16.85 -8.28 -7.75
C GLN A 329 15.86 -7.12 -7.51
N ASN A 330 14.93 -7.27 -6.55
CA ASN A 330 14.00 -6.21 -6.17
C ASN A 330 14.71 -4.97 -5.60
N ARG A 331 15.94 -5.10 -5.11
CA ARG A 331 16.75 -3.98 -4.56
C ARG A 331 16.90 -2.85 -5.58
N ALA A 332 17.11 -3.21 -6.85
CA ALA A 332 17.22 -2.26 -7.96
C ALA A 332 15.85 -1.73 -8.39
N LEU A 333 14.83 -2.59 -8.49
CA LEU A 333 13.48 -2.21 -8.92
C LEU A 333 12.83 -1.19 -7.96
N ILE A 334 12.90 -1.46 -6.64
CA ILE A 334 12.40 -0.56 -5.59
C ILE A 334 13.22 0.74 -5.58
N GLY A 335 14.56 0.65 -5.69
CA GLY A 335 15.43 1.83 -5.75
C GLY A 335 15.20 2.72 -6.97
N GLN A 336 14.73 2.16 -8.09
CA GLN A 336 14.34 2.90 -9.30
C GLN A 336 12.93 3.51 -9.19
N SER A 337 12.01 2.86 -8.47
CA SER A 337 10.65 3.37 -8.26
C SER A 337 10.58 4.50 -7.20
N GLN A 338 11.37 4.38 -6.13
CA GLN A 338 11.44 5.31 -5.00
C GLN A 338 11.57 6.81 -5.34
N PRO A 339 12.36 7.25 -6.35
CA PRO A 339 12.42 8.66 -6.76
C PRO A 339 11.26 9.13 -7.65
N ASN A 340 10.45 8.22 -8.20
CA ASN A 340 9.24 8.54 -8.97
C ASN A 340 8.02 8.64 -8.05
N LEU A 341 7.81 7.64 -7.20
CA LEU A 341 6.83 7.65 -6.11
C LEU A 341 7.47 6.97 -4.90
N TRP A 342 7.24 7.49 -3.70
CA TRP A 342 7.72 6.87 -2.47
C TRP A 342 7.22 5.42 -2.40
N THR A 343 8.12 4.44 -2.45
CA THR A 343 7.75 3.03 -2.58
C THR A 343 7.79 2.36 -1.21
N ILE A 344 6.68 1.79 -0.76
CA ILE A 344 6.61 0.94 0.45
C ILE A 344 6.26 -0.47 0.00
N VAL A 345 6.91 -1.47 0.62
CA VAL A 345 6.45 -2.86 0.51
C VAL A 345 5.44 -3.11 1.62
N GLY A 346 4.16 -2.76 1.37
CA GLY A 346 3.08 -2.77 2.37
C GLY A 346 2.63 -4.17 2.77
N GLU A 347 2.96 -5.19 1.97
CA GLU A 347 2.81 -6.59 2.34
C GLU A 347 3.95 -7.48 1.85
N TRP A 348 4.37 -8.38 2.73
CA TRP A 348 5.37 -9.43 2.52
C TRP A 348 5.38 -10.35 3.76
N THR A 349 6.08 -11.48 3.70
CA THR A 349 6.22 -12.41 4.85
C THR A 349 7.59 -13.07 4.89
N ALA A 350 7.98 -13.59 6.06
CA ALA A 350 9.14 -14.47 6.20
C ALA A 350 8.86 -15.90 5.67
N ALA A 351 7.59 -16.31 5.63
CA ALA A 351 7.19 -17.61 5.07
C ALA A 351 7.63 -17.77 3.60
N PHE A 352 7.96 -19.00 3.23
CA PHE A 352 8.34 -19.38 1.86
C PHE A 352 7.58 -20.63 1.37
N THR A 353 6.47 -20.94 2.05
CA THR A 353 5.59 -22.09 1.78
C THR A 353 4.15 -21.65 1.95
N ASP A 354 3.23 -22.16 1.12
CA ASP A 354 1.79 -21.85 1.21
C ASP A 354 1.03 -22.87 2.10
N CYS A 355 1.68 -23.35 3.16
CA CYS A 355 1.16 -24.40 4.07
C CYS A 355 0.24 -23.89 5.19
N ALA A 356 -0.01 -22.58 5.30
CA ALA A 356 -0.94 -22.05 6.29
C ALA A 356 -2.37 -22.50 5.96
N LYS A 357 -3.10 -23.00 6.98
CA LYS A 357 -4.46 -23.53 6.82
C LYS A 357 -5.36 -22.50 6.13
N TYR A 358 -5.99 -22.88 5.02
CA TYR A 358 -6.88 -22.03 4.20
C TYR A 358 -6.22 -20.83 3.51
N LEU A 359 -4.89 -20.71 3.45
CA LEU A 359 -4.19 -19.56 2.85
C LEU A 359 -4.52 -19.35 1.35
N ASN A 360 -4.79 -20.42 0.61
CA ASN A 360 -5.26 -20.35 -0.78
C ASN A 360 -6.80 -20.23 -0.89
N GLY A 361 -7.46 -19.84 0.20
CA GLY A 361 -8.90 -19.84 0.39
C GLY A 361 -9.42 -21.09 1.10
N ARG A 362 -10.53 -20.95 1.85
CA ARG A 362 -11.17 -22.10 2.50
C ARG A 362 -11.59 -23.15 1.47
N GLY A 363 -11.24 -24.42 1.76
CA GLY A 363 -11.51 -25.57 0.89
C GLY A 363 -10.49 -25.81 -0.24
N ILE A 364 -9.44 -24.99 -0.34
CA ILE A 364 -8.39 -25.11 -1.36
C ILE A 364 -7.07 -25.57 -0.71
N GLY A 365 -6.33 -26.44 -1.40
CA GLY A 365 -5.07 -27.03 -0.93
C GLY A 365 -3.84 -26.11 -1.05
N ALA A 366 -2.66 -26.63 -0.71
CA ALA A 366 -1.36 -25.97 -0.82
C ALA A 366 -0.57 -26.45 -2.04
N ARG A 367 0.19 -25.55 -2.68
CA ARG A 367 1.11 -25.91 -3.77
C ARG A 367 2.33 -26.67 -3.24
N TYR A 368 2.74 -26.39 -2.00
CA TYR A 368 3.92 -27.01 -1.39
C TYR A 368 3.78 -28.52 -1.16
N ASP A 369 2.60 -29.03 -0.80
CA ASP A 369 2.36 -30.47 -0.60
C ASP A 369 1.72 -31.18 -1.81
N GLY A 370 1.36 -30.43 -2.86
CA GLY A 370 0.75 -30.95 -4.08
C GLY A 370 -0.78 -31.04 -4.04
N SER A 371 -1.44 -30.52 -3.00
CA SER A 371 -2.91 -30.53 -2.89
C SER A 371 -3.61 -29.39 -3.63
N PHE A 372 -2.89 -28.34 -4.06
CA PHE A 372 -3.41 -27.31 -4.96
C PHE A 372 -3.43 -27.81 -6.43
N PRO A 373 -4.51 -27.61 -7.20
CA PRO A 373 -4.60 -28.08 -8.59
C PRO A 373 -3.44 -27.61 -9.48
N GLY A 374 -2.82 -28.56 -10.20
CA GLY A 374 -1.69 -28.28 -11.11
C GLY A 374 -0.34 -28.04 -10.42
N SER A 375 -0.24 -28.23 -9.10
CA SER A 375 1.03 -28.12 -8.36
C SER A 375 1.78 -29.46 -8.25
N THR A 376 3.11 -29.40 -8.16
CA THR A 376 3.98 -30.56 -7.94
C THR A 376 4.51 -30.56 -6.51
N ARG A 377 4.19 -31.61 -5.74
CA ARG A 377 4.58 -31.77 -4.34
C ARG A 377 6.07 -31.48 -4.10
N ARG A 378 6.35 -30.57 -3.16
CA ARG A 378 7.69 -30.18 -2.68
C ARG A 378 8.02 -30.71 -1.29
N GLY A 379 7.00 -30.95 -0.45
CA GLY A 379 7.16 -31.46 0.91
C GLY A 379 5.86 -31.97 1.52
N ALA A 380 5.65 -31.71 2.82
CA ALA A 380 4.39 -31.92 3.52
C ALA A 380 4.02 -30.65 4.30
N CYS A 381 2.75 -30.28 4.32
CA CYS A 381 2.25 -29.17 5.12
C CYS A 381 1.82 -29.66 6.51
N ASP A 382 2.82 -29.86 7.36
CA ASP A 382 2.68 -30.33 8.74
C ASP A 382 3.17 -29.27 9.77
N ALA A 383 3.26 -29.65 11.05
CA ALA A 383 3.72 -28.79 12.14
C ALA A 383 5.17 -28.28 11.98
N SER A 384 5.95 -28.79 11.01
CA SER A 384 7.26 -28.27 10.63
C SER A 384 7.22 -27.19 9.54
N LYS A 385 6.03 -26.88 8.99
CA LYS A 385 5.80 -25.86 7.95
C LYS A 385 4.70 -24.84 8.27
N SER A 386 3.76 -25.15 9.18
CA SER A 386 2.86 -24.13 9.73
C SER A 386 2.34 -24.47 11.13
N GLY A 387 1.24 -23.85 11.57
CA GLY A 387 0.73 -23.91 12.94
C GLY A 387 1.52 -23.03 13.90
N ASN A 388 1.53 -23.33 15.20
CA ASN A 388 2.13 -22.47 16.24
C ASN A 388 3.68 -22.37 16.24
N GLY A 389 4.35 -23.02 15.27
CA GLY A 389 5.81 -22.98 15.08
C GLY A 389 6.62 -23.83 16.06
N ASN A 390 6.00 -24.58 16.96
CA ASN A 390 6.71 -25.46 17.89
C ASN A 390 7.39 -26.65 17.18
N GLY A 391 6.85 -27.11 16.05
CA GLY A 391 7.45 -28.16 15.23
C GLY A 391 8.49 -27.67 14.21
N PHE A 392 8.78 -26.37 14.15
CA PHE A 392 9.74 -25.80 13.20
C PHE A 392 11.17 -26.24 13.55
N SER A 393 11.81 -26.99 12.66
CA SER A 393 13.21 -27.40 12.80
C SER A 393 14.15 -26.19 12.75
N SER A 394 15.34 -26.32 13.34
CA SER A 394 16.36 -25.26 13.34
C SER A 394 16.71 -24.74 11.95
N GLN A 395 16.73 -25.62 10.94
CA GLN A 395 16.95 -25.23 9.54
C GLN A 395 15.78 -24.42 8.96
N TYR A 396 14.53 -24.78 9.29
CA TYR A 396 13.38 -24.00 8.84
C TYR A 396 13.37 -22.61 9.49
N LYS A 397 13.68 -22.53 10.79
CA LYS A 397 13.87 -21.25 11.50
C LYS A 397 15.01 -20.41 10.91
N ALA A 398 16.16 -21.02 10.59
CA ALA A 398 17.26 -20.32 9.94
C ALA A 398 16.88 -19.78 8.55
N ASN A 399 16.13 -20.54 7.76
CA ASN A 399 15.62 -20.07 6.47
C ASN A 399 14.61 -18.92 6.62
N LEU A 400 13.69 -18.99 7.59
CA LEU A 400 12.77 -17.90 7.91
C LEU A 400 13.52 -16.62 8.34
N LYS A 401 14.60 -16.75 9.13
CA LYS A 401 15.47 -15.63 9.52
C LYS A 401 16.15 -15.02 8.29
N ARG A 402 16.77 -15.83 7.42
CA ARG A 402 17.39 -15.36 6.16
C ARG A 402 16.37 -14.67 5.23
N MET A 403 15.14 -15.19 5.14
CA MET A 403 14.04 -14.52 4.43
C MET A 403 13.72 -13.15 5.04
N PHE A 404 13.59 -13.06 6.37
CA PHE A 404 13.27 -11.80 7.05
C PHE A 404 14.38 -10.74 6.89
N ASP A 405 15.63 -11.13 7.18
CA ASP A 405 16.79 -10.23 7.16
C ASP A 405 17.12 -9.74 5.74
N THR A 406 17.04 -10.64 4.75
CA THR A 406 17.22 -10.28 3.34
C THR A 406 16.12 -9.34 2.86
N GLN A 407 14.86 -9.62 3.17
CA GLN A 407 13.73 -8.81 2.71
C GLN A 407 13.74 -7.40 3.31
N ARG A 408 13.90 -7.23 4.62
CA ARG A 408 13.96 -5.88 5.22
C ARG A 408 15.12 -5.04 4.66
N SER A 409 16.28 -5.65 4.41
CA SER A 409 17.45 -4.96 3.81
C SER A 409 17.19 -4.52 2.36
N VAL A 410 16.48 -5.35 1.58
CA VAL A 410 16.06 -5.02 0.20
C VAL A 410 14.99 -3.93 0.20
N TYR A 411 13.96 -4.03 1.04
CA TYR A 411 12.80 -3.11 1.04
C TYR A 411 13.14 -1.74 1.62
N GLU A 412 14.17 -1.66 2.48
CA GLU A 412 14.71 -0.38 2.96
C GLU A 412 15.59 0.37 1.92
N THR A 413 15.70 -0.09 0.66
CA THR A 413 16.11 0.83 -0.44
C THR A 413 14.99 1.77 -0.86
N GLY A 414 13.72 1.37 -0.66
CA GLY A 414 12.55 2.24 -0.79
C GLY A 414 12.30 3.06 0.46
N SER A 415 11.04 3.43 0.69
CA SER A 415 10.58 4.12 1.90
C SER A 415 10.39 3.18 3.09
N GLY A 416 10.49 1.86 2.89
CA GLY A 416 10.43 0.86 3.95
C GLY A 416 9.40 -0.24 3.68
N TRP A 417 8.91 -0.86 4.75
CA TRP A 417 8.12 -2.08 4.70
C TRP A 417 7.10 -2.20 5.82
N ILE A 418 6.03 -2.96 5.55
CA ILE A 418 5.01 -3.34 6.52
C ILE A 418 4.80 -4.86 6.37
N MET A 419 5.17 -5.65 7.38
CA MET A 419 5.08 -7.11 7.26
C MET A 419 3.62 -7.58 7.42
N TRP A 420 3.22 -8.54 6.60
CA TRP A 420 1.96 -9.26 6.77
C TRP A 420 2.22 -10.56 7.56
N THR A 421 1.73 -10.71 8.79
CA THR A 421 0.90 -9.82 9.61
C THR A 421 1.42 -9.79 11.06
N TRP A 422 0.91 -8.90 11.92
CA TRP A 422 1.28 -8.87 13.34
C TRP A 422 1.11 -10.24 14.00
N LYS A 423 -0.06 -10.85 13.81
CA LYS A 423 -0.36 -12.22 14.25
C LYS A 423 -1.38 -12.93 13.37
N ALA A 424 -1.24 -14.25 13.30
CA ALA A 424 -2.07 -15.20 12.57
C ALA A 424 -1.95 -16.57 13.26
N ALA A 425 -2.84 -17.52 12.94
CA ALA A 425 -2.73 -18.90 13.42
C ALA A 425 -1.50 -19.65 12.88
N ALA A 426 -0.94 -19.18 11.76
CA ALA A 426 0.32 -19.65 11.17
C ALA A 426 1.51 -18.83 11.69
N ALA A 427 2.43 -19.47 12.41
CA ALA A 427 3.58 -18.81 13.03
C ALA A 427 4.58 -18.24 12.03
N ASP A 428 4.71 -18.85 10.85
CA ASP A 428 5.54 -18.40 9.74
C ASP A 428 5.04 -17.09 9.11
N TRP A 429 3.78 -16.72 9.36
CA TRP A 429 3.11 -15.49 8.92
C TRP A 429 2.86 -14.47 10.06
N SER A 430 3.32 -14.76 11.28
CA SER A 430 3.05 -13.94 12.47
C SER A 430 4.33 -13.29 12.97
N TYR A 431 4.47 -11.98 12.76
CA TYR A 431 5.61 -11.19 13.23
C TYR A 431 5.82 -11.38 14.75
N LYS A 432 4.74 -11.32 15.55
CA LYS A 432 4.77 -11.59 16.99
C LYS A 432 5.30 -12.99 17.30
N ARG A 433 4.81 -14.02 16.60
CA ARG A 433 5.22 -15.41 16.90
C ARG A 433 6.66 -15.70 16.46
N LEU A 434 7.15 -15.05 15.41
CA LEU A 434 8.55 -15.15 14.99
C LEU A 434 9.52 -14.50 15.99
N LEU A 435 9.12 -13.42 16.67
CA LEU A 435 9.86 -12.86 17.81
C LEU A 435 9.89 -13.85 18.98
N GLU A 436 8.72 -14.36 19.40
CA GLU A 436 8.57 -15.33 20.50
C GLU A 436 9.37 -16.63 20.27
N LEU A 437 9.53 -17.04 19.01
CA LEU A 437 10.29 -18.25 18.62
C LEU A 437 11.80 -18.00 18.43
N GLY A 438 12.28 -16.76 18.63
CA GLY A 438 13.67 -16.35 18.45
C GLY A 438 14.14 -16.34 16.98
N VAL A 439 13.22 -16.23 16.02
CA VAL A 439 13.52 -16.30 14.59
C VAL A 439 13.89 -14.92 14.02
N ILE A 440 13.19 -13.88 14.45
CA ILE A 440 13.44 -12.48 14.05
C ILE A 440 13.82 -11.63 15.27
N THR A 441 14.46 -10.49 15.03
CA THR A 441 15.09 -9.67 16.08
C THR A 441 14.20 -8.49 16.52
N TYR A 442 14.27 -8.15 17.80
CA TYR A 442 13.74 -6.87 18.34
C TYR A 442 14.60 -5.67 17.92
N ASN A 443 15.88 -5.88 17.61
CA ASN A 443 16.79 -4.82 17.17
C ASN A 443 16.79 -4.72 15.63
N LEU A 444 15.86 -3.97 15.07
CA LEU A 444 15.75 -3.76 13.62
C LEU A 444 16.91 -2.92 13.01
N ASN A 445 17.88 -2.48 13.82
CA ASN A 445 19.12 -1.84 13.37
C ASN A 445 20.30 -2.83 13.29
N ASP A 446 20.11 -4.09 13.71
CA ASP A 446 21.05 -5.19 13.40
C ASP A 446 21.03 -5.47 11.89
N ALA A 447 22.20 -5.71 11.30
CA ALA A 447 22.28 -6.18 9.91
C ALA A 447 21.59 -7.55 9.79
N GLY A 448 21.88 -8.49 10.69
CA GLY A 448 21.39 -9.86 10.63
C GLY A 448 21.99 -10.70 9.49
N ASP A 449 21.32 -11.79 9.13
CA ASP A 449 21.74 -12.77 8.12
C ASP A 449 21.20 -12.38 6.73
N VAL A 450 21.73 -11.27 6.21
CA VAL A 450 21.38 -10.71 4.90
C VAL A 450 22.11 -11.46 3.80
N PHE A 451 21.39 -11.88 2.76
CA PHE A 451 21.97 -12.58 1.61
C PHE A 451 22.43 -11.65 0.46
N CYS A 452 21.99 -10.38 0.46
CA CYS A 452 22.30 -9.34 -0.54
C CYS A 452 23.24 -8.25 -0.02
#